data_AF-A0A9X7PLN5-F1
#
_entry.id   AF-A0A9X7PLN5-F1
#
_cell.length_a   1.000
_cell.length_b   1.000
_cell.length_c   1.000
_cell.angle_alpha   90.00
_cell.angle_beta   90.00
_cell.angle_gamma   90.00
#
_symmetry.space_group_name_H-M   'P 1'
#
loop_
_entity.id
_entity.type
_entity.pdbx_description
1 polymer ?
#
loop_
_entity_poly.entity_id
_entity_poly.type
_entity_poly.pdbx_seq_one_letter_code
_entity_poly.pdbx_strand_id
1 'polypeptide(L)'
;MKVLETYIVAGLTGLLFYRLHSPIPWMLGAITGMLVWKTVIKRPVAAPKALSNSGLIVFGTYFGLSFTKETLLTIAPYIVPFLVATVLLIVINIINSIAVTKWTHIDKVTSVFASVPGGLSEMVAASESLNANTALVTIFQTIRLLTVVFLVPTVVVHWLSGDASSGSTTAQAAASSFDGHYTWFLLSIFGALLLRNIIPAAYVVGPLAVTAVMHVAGVNLPPLPVWLIILAQISVGINMGERITLEDIKLGGKFSWVYFLLALVLIALSFGFGYVFAELTDLPLSTALLSLAPGGLVEMVLTAQTVGGDPAIVSSLQFVRLLLVIIVVPNVLKWVFRKFPYITETPWKNRSVRN
;
A
#
# COMPACT_ATOMS: atom_id res chain seq x y z
N MET A 1 0.82 25.10 16.28
CA MET A 1 1.64 25.69 15.20
C MET A 1 2.28 24.62 14.31
N LYS A 2 3.09 23.70 14.84
CA LYS A 2 3.80 22.67 14.03
C LYS A 2 2.90 21.82 13.10
N VAL A 3 1.72 21.40 13.55
CA VAL A 3 0.77 20.63 12.72
C VAL A 3 0.26 21.46 11.54
N LEU A 4 -0.15 22.70 11.79
CA LEU A 4 -0.66 23.60 10.74
C LEU A 4 0.42 23.84 9.67
N GLU A 5 1.67 24.11 10.08
CA GLU A 5 2.80 24.25 9.16
C GLU A 5 2.97 23.00 8.28
N THR A 6 2.92 21.81 8.88
CA THR A 6 3.05 20.52 8.19
C THR A 6 1.96 20.35 7.12
N TYR A 7 0.71 20.67 7.45
CA TYR A 7 -0.42 20.59 6.52
C TYR A 7 -0.37 21.64 5.41
N ILE A 8 0.08 22.87 5.71
CA ILE A 8 0.27 23.91 4.69
C ILE A 8 1.33 23.46 3.69
N VAL A 9 2.48 22.97 4.15
CA VAL A 9 3.56 22.50 3.27
C VAL A 9 3.10 21.31 2.43
N ALA A 10 2.40 20.35 3.03
CA ALA A 10 1.85 19.20 2.33
C ALA A 10 0.79 19.62 1.28
N GLY A 11 -0.07 20.59 1.60
CA GLY A 11 -1.04 21.14 0.66
C GLY A 11 -0.39 21.88 -0.52
N LEU A 12 0.63 22.69 -0.26
CA LEU A 12 1.37 23.41 -1.31
C LEU A 12 2.13 22.48 -2.25
N THR A 13 2.78 21.45 -1.69
CA THR A 13 3.48 20.44 -2.49
C THR A 13 2.52 19.51 -3.23
N GLY A 14 1.37 19.18 -2.63
CA GLY A 14 0.25 18.53 -3.32
C GLY A 14 -0.27 19.35 -4.51
N LEU A 15 -0.44 20.67 -4.34
CA LEU A 15 -0.85 21.57 -5.41
C LEU A 15 0.20 21.65 -6.54
N LEU A 16 1.49 21.64 -6.19
CA LEU A 16 2.58 21.57 -7.17
C LEU A 16 2.49 20.28 -7.99
N PHE A 17 2.32 19.13 -7.34
CA PHE A 17 2.16 17.84 -8.00
C PHE A 17 0.91 17.78 -8.88
N TYR A 18 -0.17 18.43 -8.45
CA TYR A 18 -1.41 18.55 -9.22
C TYR A 18 -1.16 19.30 -10.53
N ARG A 19 -0.39 20.39 -10.49
CA ARG A 19 0.01 21.13 -11.71
C ARG A 19 0.98 20.37 -12.61
N LEU A 20 1.81 19.49 -12.02
CA LEU A 20 2.72 18.62 -12.76
C LEU A 20 2.02 17.39 -13.37
N HIS A 21 0.68 17.29 -13.27
CA HIS A 21 -0.11 16.14 -13.74
C HIS A 21 0.39 14.80 -13.15
N SER A 22 0.90 14.86 -11.92
CA SER A 22 1.38 13.66 -11.22
C SER A 22 0.21 12.79 -10.77
N PRO A 23 0.33 11.45 -10.81
CA PRO A 23 -0.68 10.56 -10.24
C PRO A 23 -0.86 10.81 -8.75
N ILE A 24 -2.11 10.79 -8.27
CA ILE A 24 -2.48 10.98 -6.85
C ILE A 24 -1.71 12.16 -6.20
N PRO A 25 -1.86 13.37 -6.75
CA PRO A 25 -0.91 14.46 -6.52
C PRO A 25 -0.85 14.90 -5.06
N TRP A 26 -1.96 14.87 -4.34
CA TRP A 26 -2.02 15.32 -2.95
C TRP A 26 -1.27 14.38 -2.00
N MET A 27 -1.24 13.08 -2.29
CA MET A 27 -0.55 12.09 -1.47
C MET A 27 0.95 12.04 -1.82
N LEU A 28 1.30 11.94 -3.10
CA LEU A 28 2.72 11.96 -3.53
C LEU A 28 3.39 13.29 -3.21
N GLY A 29 2.67 14.41 -3.41
CA GLY A 29 3.12 15.74 -3.03
C GLY A 29 3.34 15.86 -1.53
N ALA A 30 2.41 15.39 -0.69
CA ALA A 30 2.58 15.39 0.76
C ALA A 30 3.80 14.58 1.22
N ILE A 31 3.99 13.36 0.69
CA ILE A 31 5.16 12.52 1.01
C ILE A 31 6.46 13.23 0.63
N THR A 32 6.53 13.75 -0.60
CA THR A 32 7.71 14.47 -1.12
C THR A 32 7.98 15.73 -0.30
N GLY A 33 6.94 16.50 0.00
CA GLY A 33 7.03 17.72 0.78
C GLY A 33 7.53 17.47 2.19
N MET A 34 7.04 16.42 2.87
CA MET A 34 7.51 16.04 4.19
C MET A 34 8.96 15.55 4.17
N LEU A 35 9.35 14.79 3.14
CA LEU A 35 10.72 14.35 2.97
C LEU A 35 11.66 15.54 2.81
N VAL A 36 11.35 16.49 1.93
CA VAL A 36 12.13 17.73 1.73
C VAL A 36 12.15 18.57 3.00
N TRP A 37 11.02 18.71 3.70
CA TRP A 37 10.92 19.47 4.95
C TRP A 37 11.82 18.91 6.06
N LYS A 38 11.85 17.58 6.24
CA LYS A 38 12.73 16.94 7.22
C LYS A 38 14.20 17.05 6.84
N THR A 39 14.52 16.94 5.56
CA THR A 39 15.89 16.69 5.11
C THR A 39 16.66 17.94 4.76
N VAL A 40 16.00 18.89 4.09
CA VAL A 40 16.58 20.18 3.68
C VAL A 40 16.37 21.22 4.78
N ILE A 41 15.14 21.32 5.28
CA ILE A 41 14.76 22.36 6.26
C ILE A 41 15.08 21.91 7.70
N LYS A 42 15.35 20.62 7.92
CA LYS A 42 15.73 20.02 9.21
C LYS A 42 14.73 20.31 10.34
N ARG A 43 13.45 20.46 9.98
CA ARG A 43 12.36 20.67 10.94
C ARG A 43 11.59 19.37 11.19
N PRO A 44 11.13 19.14 12.43
CA PRO A 44 10.33 17.97 12.73
C PRO A 44 8.99 18.06 11.99
N VAL A 45 8.57 16.95 11.40
CA VAL A 45 7.22 16.78 10.85
C VAL A 45 6.31 16.44 12.02
N ALA A 46 5.19 17.15 12.14
CA ALA A 46 4.17 16.82 13.14
C ALA A 46 3.03 16.07 12.44
N ALA A 47 2.99 14.75 12.59
CA ALA A 47 1.90 13.92 12.06
C ALA A 47 1.06 13.30 13.19
N PRO A 48 0.04 14.01 13.72
CA PRO A 48 -0.84 13.44 14.72
C PRO A 48 -1.51 12.17 14.20
N LYS A 49 -1.29 11.04 14.88
CA LYS A 49 -1.88 9.74 14.53
C LYS A 49 -3.40 9.82 14.34
N ALA A 50 -4.08 10.67 15.11
CA ALA A 50 -5.52 10.90 15.00
C ALA A 50 -5.93 11.37 13.58
N LEU A 51 -5.19 12.30 12.97
CA LEU A 51 -5.52 12.83 11.65
C LEU A 51 -5.26 11.81 10.54
N SER A 52 -4.14 11.08 10.65
CA SER A 52 -3.82 10.01 9.71
C SER A 52 -4.83 8.85 9.81
N ASN A 53 -5.24 8.48 11.04
CA ASN A 53 -6.28 7.50 11.27
C ASN A 53 -7.63 7.97 10.73
N SER A 54 -7.99 9.25 10.87
CA SER A 54 -9.21 9.79 10.24
C SER A 54 -9.15 9.73 8.71
N GLY A 55 -7.98 10.00 8.11
CA GLY A 55 -7.78 9.84 6.67
C GLY A 55 -7.99 8.40 6.22
N LEU A 56 -7.46 7.43 6.98
CA LEU A 56 -7.69 6.00 6.72
C LEU A 56 -9.17 5.61 6.84
N ILE A 57 -9.92 6.21 7.79
CA ILE A 57 -11.37 5.99 7.93
C ILE A 57 -12.12 6.52 6.72
N VAL A 58 -11.78 7.74 6.26
CA VAL A 58 -12.36 8.33 5.04
C VAL A 58 -12.11 7.41 3.86
N PHE A 59 -10.90 6.88 3.69
CA PHE A 59 -10.59 5.94 2.61
C PHE A 59 -11.32 4.61 2.73
N GLY A 60 -11.37 4.00 3.92
CA GLY A 60 -12.12 2.77 4.12
C GLY A 60 -13.59 2.96 3.75
N THR A 61 -14.19 4.06 4.19
CA THR A 61 -15.54 4.46 3.81
C THR A 61 -15.67 4.63 2.29
N TYR A 62 -14.78 5.42 1.68
CA TYR A 62 -14.76 5.71 0.26
C TYR A 62 -14.71 4.43 -0.60
N PHE A 63 -13.84 3.49 -0.24
CA PHE A 63 -13.73 2.22 -0.95
C PHE A 63 -14.91 1.29 -0.66
N GLY A 64 -15.46 1.32 0.55
CA GLY A 64 -16.66 0.57 0.90
C GLY A 64 -17.89 0.98 0.08
N LEU A 65 -17.99 2.26 -0.30
CA LEU A 65 -19.03 2.73 -1.24
C LEU A 65 -18.91 2.10 -2.63
N SER A 66 -17.74 1.58 -3.01
CA SER A 66 -17.56 0.90 -4.29
C SER A 66 -18.14 -0.52 -4.30
N PHE A 67 -18.45 -1.11 -3.15
CA PHE A 67 -18.97 -2.49 -3.07
C PHE A 67 -20.48 -2.51 -3.28
N THR A 68 -20.93 -2.97 -4.44
CA THR A 68 -22.35 -3.27 -4.69
C THR A 68 -22.63 -4.77 -4.65
N LYS A 69 -23.91 -5.16 -4.62
CA LYS A 69 -24.32 -6.57 -4.78
C LYS A 69 -23.76 -7.18 -6.06
N GLU A 70 -23.83 -6.42 -7.15
CA GLU A 70 -23.35 -6.85 -8.48
C GLU A 70 -21.83 -7.04 -8.47
N THR A 71 -21.10 -6.06 -7.95
CA THR A 71 -19.64 -6.11 -7.82
C THR A 71 -19.15 -7.34 -7.06
N LEU A 72 -19.82 -7.74 -5.97
CA LEU A 72 -19.43 -8.93 -5.20
C LEU A 72 -19.59 -10.23 -6.00
N LEU A 73 -20.64 -10.35 -6.80
CA LEU A 73 -20.86 -11.51 -7.67
C LEU A 73 -19.82 -11.54 -8.79
N THR A 74 -19.49 -10.38 -9.35
CA THR A 74 -18.48 -10.24 -10.40
C THR A 74 -17.07 -10.60 -9.91
N ILE A 75 -16.74 -10.33 -8.64
CA ILE A 75 -15.37 -10.55 -8.11
C ILE A 75 -15.14 -12.00 -7.70
N ALA A 76 -16.17 -12.72 -7.26
CA ALA A 76 -16.06 -14.10 -6.78
C ALA A 76 -15.19 -15.02 -7.67
N PRO A 77 -15.34 -15.07 -9.02
CA PRO A 77 -14.50 -15.90 -9.88
C PRO A 77 -13.01 -15.48 -9.90
N TYR A 78 -12.72 -14.21 -9.63
CA TYR A 78 -11.37 -13.64 -9.71
C TYR A 78 -10.55 -13.86 -8.43
N ILE A 79 -11.18 -14.16 -7.30
CA ILE A 79 -10.50 -14.32 -6.00
C ILE A 79 -9.46 -15.45 -6.04
N VAL A 80 -9.83 -16.62 -6.59
CA VAL A 80 -8.92 -17.79 -6.59
C VAL A 80 -7.71 -17.56 -7.50
N PRO A 81 -7.87 -17.16 -8.79
CA PRO A 81 -6.71 -16.86 -9.64
C PRO A 81 -5.84 -15.73 -9.06
N PHE A 82 -6.45 -14.72 -8.44
CA PHE A 82 -5.75 -13.62 -7.78
C PHE A 82 -4.91 -14.09 -6.58
N LEU A 83 -5.46 -14.96 -5.73
CA LEU A 83 -4.75 -15.54 -4.59
C LEU A 83 -3.58 -16.41 -5.07
N VAL A 84 -3.76 -17.21 -6.12
CA VAL A 84 -2.69 -18.01 -6.71
C VAL A 84 -1.56 -17.11 -7.21
N ALA A 85 -1.89 -16.07 -7.99
CA ALA A 85 -0.90 -15.09 -8.47
C ALA A 85 -0.19 -14.37 -7.30
N THR A 86 -0.92 -13.99 -6.25
CA THR A 86 -0.36 -13.36 -5.05
C THR A 86 0.63 -14.29 -4.34
N VAL A 87 0.27 -15.56 -4.13
CA VAL A 87 1.15 -16.55 -3.48
C VAL A 87 2.38 -16.81 -4.34
N LEU A 88 2.22 -16.96 -5.66
CA LEU A 88 3.36 -17.12 -6.57
C LEU A 88 4.31 -15.93 -6.54
N LEU A 89 3.79 -14.70 -6.55
CA LEU A 89 4.60 -13.49 -6.41
C LEU A 89 5.36 -13.45 -5.09
N ILE A 90 4.73 -13.86 -3.98
CA ILE A 90 5.39 -13.96 -2.67
C ILE A 90 6.52 -14.98 -2.72
N VAL A 91 6.27 -16.18 -3.26
CA VAL A 91 7.27 -17.26 -3.37
C VAL A 91 8.45 -16.82 -4.23
N ILE A 92 8.19 -16.23 -5.40
CA ILE A 92 9.26 -15.73 -6.29
C ILE A 92 10.07 -14.62 -5.60
N ASN A 93 9.41 -13.73 -4.85
CA ASN A 93 10.10 -12.69 -4.09
C ASN A 93 10.99 -13.28 -2.98
N ILE A 94 10.51 -14.30 -2.25
CA ILE A 94 11.34 -15.03 -1.27
C ILE A 94 12.58 -15.61 -1.94
N ILE A 95 12.42 -16.25 -3.09
CA ILE A 95 13.55 -16.82 -3.85
C ILE A 95 14.55 -15.73 -4.26
N ASN A 96 14.06 -14.63 -4.84
CA ASN A 96 14.91 -13.51 -5.26
C ASN A 96 15.64 -12.86 -4.07
N SER A 97 14.97 -12.69 -2.94
CA SER A 97 15.56 -12.17 -1.72
C SER A 97 16.67 -13.10 -1.20
N ILE A 98 16.43 -14.41 -1.16
CA ILE A 98 17.46 -15.39 -0.78
C ILE A 98 18.64 -15.34 -1.76
N ALA A 99 18.41 -15.19 -3.06
CA ALA A 99 19.49 -15.07 -4.04
C ALA A 99 20.36 -13.83 -3.78
N VAL A 100 19.75 -12.69 -3.46
CA VAL A 100 20.43 -11.43 -3.15
C VAL A 100 21.32 -11.51 -1.90
N THR A 101 21.03 -12.39 -0.95
CA THR A 101 21.88 -12.58 0.25
C THR A 101 23.30 -13.01 -0.11
N LYS A 102 23.48 -13.73 -1.22
CA LYS A 102 24.80 -14.16 -1.71
C LYS A 102 25.70 -12.99 -2.13
N TRP A 103 25.10 -11.88 -2.55
CA TRP A 103 25.84 -10.68 -3.00
C TRP A 103 25.96 -9.62 -1.90
N THR A 104 25.01 -9.57 -0.96
CA THR A 104 24.92 -8.50 0.03
C THR A 104 25.52 -8.84 1.39
N HIS A 105 25.87 -10.11 1.66
CA HIS A 105 26.33 -10.58 2.98
C HIS A 105 25.34 -10.31 4.14
N ILE A 106 24.09 -9.98 3.81
CA ILE A 106 22.99 -9.82 4.76
C ILE A 106 22.40 -11.21 5.02
N ASP A 107 22.03 -11.48 6.27
CA ASP A 107 21.45 -12.76 6.63
C ASP A 107 20.11 -13.01 5.93
N LYS A 108 19.80 -14.28 5.67
CA LYS A 108 18.62 -14.65 4.87
C LYS A 108 17.30 -14.25 5.55
N VAL A 109 17.26 -14.27 6.88
CA VAL A 109 16.07 -13.88 7.65
C VAL A 109 15.80 -12.39 7.44
N THR A 110 16.79 -11.53 7.72
CA THR A 110 16.71 -10.09 7.49
C THR A 110 16.34 -9.78 6.03
N SER A 111 16.99 -10.42 5.06
CA SER A 111 16.71 -10.16 3.64
C SER A 111 15.29 -10.51 3.24
N VAL A 112 14.77 -11.66 3.68
CA VAL A 112 13.42 -12.12 3.31
C VAL A 112 12.37 -11.21 3.95
N PHE A 113 12.49 -10.91 5.25
CA PHE A 113 11.59 -9.96 5.92
C PHE A 113 11.70 -8.54 5.35
N ALA A 114 12.87 -8.14 4.84
CA ALA A 114 13.06 -6.85 4.17
C ALA A 114 12.36 -6.73 2.81
N SER A 115 12.26 -7.84 2.06
CA SER A 115 11.88 -7.82 0.64
C SER A 115 10.42 -8.18 0.41
N VAL A 116 9.93 -9.19 1.13
CA VAL A 116 8.60 -9.78 0.93
C VAL A 116 7.52 -8.76 1.29
N PRO A 117 6.50 -8.54 0.45
CA PRO A 117 5.40 -7.61 0.74
C PRO A 117 4.78 -7.93 2.10
N GLY A 118 4.46 -6.87 2.86
CA GLY A 118 3.71 -6.97 4.10
C GLY A 118 3.76 -5.73 4.96
N GLY A 119 3.00 -5.77 6.06
CA GLY A 119 2.90 -4.68 7.00
C GLY A 119 4.24 -4.43 7.67
N LEU A 120 4.72 -3.19 7.64
CA LEU A 120 6.02 -2.80 8.20
C LEU A 120 6.16 -3.24 9.66
N SER A 121 5.16 -2.93 10.49
CA SER A 121 5.15 -3.31 11.91
C SER A 121 5.21 -4.83 12.11
N GLU A 122 4.46 -5.60 11.32
CA GLU A 122 4.37 -7.05 11.47
C GLU A 122 5.66 -7.75 11.03
N MET A 123 6.23 -7.30 9.92
CA MET A 123 7.48 -7.87 9.41
C MET A 123 8.66 -7.52 10.32
N VAL A 124 8.70 -6.29 10.87
CA VAL A 124 9.73 -5.90 11.85
C VAL A 124 9.60 -6.73 13.13
N ALA A 125 8.39 -6.86 13.70
CA ALA A 125 8.14 -7.65 14.89
C ALA A 125 8.44 -9.15 14.68
N ALA A 126 8.06 -9.70 13.53
CA ALA A 126 8.37 -11.09 13.18
C ALA A 126 9.89 -11.30 13.05
N SER A 127 10.61 -10.35 12.44
CA SER A 127 12.06 -10.41 12.27
C SER A 127 12.81 -10.30 13.61
N GLU A 128 12.32 -9.48 14.55
CA GLU A 128 12.86 -9.36 15.91
C GLU A 128 12.78 -10.69 16.65
N SER A 129 11.65 -11.41 16.53
CA SER A 129 11.46 -12.72 17.16
C SER A 129 12.36 -13.85 16.64
N LEU A 130 13.14 -13.56 15.58
CA LEU A 130 14.14 -14.44 14.97
C LEU A 130 15.56 -13.85 15.07
N ASN A 131 15.77 -12.80 15.87
CA ASN A 131 17.04 -12.09 16.03
C ASN A 131 17.62 -11.56 14.70
N ALA A 132 16.75 -11.17 13.75
CA ALA A 132 17.16 -10.50 12.52
C ALA A 132 17.46 -9.02 12.77
N ASN A 133 18.12 -8.37 11.81
CA ASN A 133 18.43 -6.94 11.89
C ASN A 133 17.19 -6.11 11.53
N THR A 134 16.41 -5.74 12.54
CA THR A 134 15.16 -4.95 12.42
C THR A 134 15.37 -3.59 11.75
N ALA A 135 16.54 -2.97 11.93
CA ALA A 135 16.88 -1.70 11.30
C ALA A 135 16.99 -1.88 9.78
N LEU A 136 17.71 -2.89 9.29
CA LEU A 136 17.82 -3.19 7.87
C LEU A 136 16.47 -3.58 7.26
N VAL A 137 15.65 -4.36 7.98
CA VAL A 137 14.28 -4.69 7.56
C VAL A 137 13.46 -3.41 7.34
N THR A 138 13.52 -2.48 8.28
CA THR A 138 12.80 -1.20 8.21
C THR A 138 13.28 -0.36 7.02
N ILE A 139 14.59 -0.25 6.83
CA ILE A 139 15.20 0.52 5.74
C ILE A 139 14.75 -0.01 4.38
N PHE A 140 14.93 -1.31 4.13
CA PHE A 140 14.66 -1.89 2.82
C PHE A 140 13.17 -1.98 2.49
N GLN A 141 12.31 -2.21 3.50
CA GLN A 141 10.86 -2.10 3.29
C GLN A 141 10.43 -0.67 2.97
N THR A 142 11.07 0.33 3.57
CA THR A 142 10.82 1.73 3.27
C THR A 142 11.25 2.07 1.83
N ILE A 143 12.40 1.58 1.38
CA ILE A 143 12.85 1.71 -0.01
C ILE A 143 11.83 1.07 -0.96
N ARG A 144 11.38 -0.16 -0.68
CA ARG A 144 10.36 -0.84 -1.48
C ARG A 144 9.06 -0.03 -1.52
N LEU A 145 8.57 0.41 -0.35
CA LEU A 145 7.35 1.20 -0.23
C LEU A 145 7.45 2.46 -1.09
N LEU A 146 8.51 3.25 -0.93
CA LEU A 146 8.76 4.44 -1.75
C LEU A 146 8.81 4.12 -3.24
N THR A 147 9.54 3.08 -3.62
CA THR A 147 9.69 2.69 -5.02
C THR A 147 8.34 2.38 -5.63
N VAL A 148 7.51 1.60 -4.94
CA VAL A 148 6.15 1.27 -5.39
C VAL A 148 5.27 2.52 -5.47
N VAL A 149 5.20 3.29 -4.38
CA VAL A 149 4.29 4.44 -4.23
C VAL A 149 4.50 5.45 -5.36
N PHE A 150 5.76 5.71 -5.73
CA PHE A 150 6.08 6.63 -6.81
C PHE A 150 6.02 5.97 -8.18
N LEU A 151 6.55 4.76 -8.35
CA LEU A 151 6.75 4.17 -9.66
C LEU A 151 5.48 3.53 -10.23
N VAL A 152 4.70 2.81 -9.43
CA VAL A 152 3.52 2.10 -9.93
C VAL A 152 2.47 3.07 -10.48
N PRO A 153 2.01 4.11 -9.74
CA PRO A 153 1.04 5.06 -10.29
C PRO A 153 1.60 5.82 -11.48
N THR A 154 2.89 6.16 -11.48
CA THR A 154 3.53 6.90 -12.57
C THR A 154 3.60 6.08 -13.84
N VAL A 155 4.00 4.81 -13.75
CA VAL A 155 4.03 3.92 -14.91
C VAL A 155 2.61 3.66 -15.40
N VAL A 156 1.67 3.32 -14.51
CA VAL A 156 0.30 3.02 -14.94
C VAL A 156 -0.37 4.24 -15.59
N VAL A 157 -0.26 5.43 -15.01
CA VAL A 157 -0.81 6.64 -15.65
C VAL A 157 -0.08 6.94 -16.97
N HIS A 158 1.24 7.04 -17.03
CA HIS A 158 1.87 7.50 -18.26
C HIS A 158 1.91 6.46 -19.38
N TRP A 159 1.93 5.16 -19.06
CA TRP A 159 2.06 4.08 -20.04
C TRP A 159 0.70 3.52 -20.48
N LEU A 160 -0.33 3.55 -19.62
CA LEU A 160 -1.65 2.98 -19.93
C LEU A 160 -2.73 4.04 -20.22
N SER A 161 -2.44 5.34 -20.09
CA SER A 161 -3.38 6.41 -20.49
C SER A 161 -3.69 6.45 -21.99
N GLY A 162 -3.07 5.60 -22.81
CA GLY A 162 -3.46 5.41 -24.22
C GLY A 162 -4.89 4.87 -24.39
N ASP A 163 -5.42 4.16 -23.39
CA ASP A 163 -6.79 3.62 -23.38
C ASP A 163 -7.80 4.52 -22.64
N ALA A 164 -7.40 5.74 -22.24
CA ALA A 164 -8.26 6.70 -21.54
C ALA A 164 -9.34 7.34 -22.43
N SER A 165 -9.78 6.65 -23.49
CA SER A 165 -10.81 7.11 -24.42
C SER A 165 -12.15 6.35 -24.33
N SER A 166 -12.33 5.37 -23.43
CA SER A 166 -13.59 4.59 -23.39
C SER A 166 -13.92 3.92 -22.04
N GLY A 167 -13.78 4.63 -20.92
CA GLY A 167 -14.11 4.10 -19.58
C GLY A 167 -14.93 5.08 -18.75
N SER A 168 -16.23 5.09 -18.98
CA SER A 168 -17.34 5.66 -18.19
C SER A 168 -17.00 6.67 -17.07
N THR A 169 -17.49 7.89 -17.26
CA THR A 169 -17.68 9.00 -16.30
C THR A 169 -18.66 8.69 -15.14
N THR A 170 -18.83 7.43 -14.73
CA THR A 170 -19.86 6.99 -13.76
C THR A 170 -19.43 7.03 -12.30
N ALA A 171 -18.33 7.72 -11.96
CA ALA A 171 -18.06 8.18 -10.59
C ALA A 171 -18.11 9.72 -10.46
N GLN A 172 -18.69 10.39 -11.45
CA GLN A 172 -19.03 11.81 -11.40
C GLN A 172 -20.53 12.00 -11.65
N ALA A 173 -21.36 11.17 -11.03
CA ALA A 173 -22.82 11.31 -11.00
C ALA A 173 -23.31 11.36 -9.55
N ALA A 174 -22.99 12.46 -8.86
CA ALA A 174 -23.81 13.09 -7.82
C ALA A 174 -22.99 14.20 -7.10
N ALA A 175 -22.52 15.17 -7.88
CA ALA A 175 -22.39 16.54 -7.38
C ALA A 175 -23.74 17.28 -7.54
N SER A 176 -24.85 16.54 -7.60
CA SER A 176 -26.17 17.09 -7.31
C SER A 176 -26.22 17.38 -5.82
N SER A 177 -26.56 18.62 -5.49
CA SER A 177 -26.84 19.11 -4.15
C SER A 177 -27.80 18.16 -3.42
N PHE A 178 -27.27 17.16 -2.71
CA PHE A 178 -28.05 16.22 -1.93
C PHE A 178 -28.01 16.66 -0.47
N ASP A 179 -29.19 16.97 0.05
CA ASP A 179 -29.54 17.23 1.45
C ASP A 179 -29.49 15.92 2.27
N GLY A 180 -28.47 15.10 2.02
CA GLY A 180 -28.29 13.79 2.63
C GLY A 180 -27.56 13.91 3.96
N HIS A 181 -28.18 13.45 5.05
CA HIS A 181 -27.52 13.40 6.35
C HIS A 181 -26.32 12.43 6.31
N TYR A 182 -25.11 12.91 6.56
CA TYR A 182 -23.89 12.10 6.70
C TYR A 182 -23.84 11.31 8.03
N THR A 183 -24.98 11.08 8.68
CA THR A 183 -25.07 10.35 9.95
C THR A 183 -24.59 8.91 9.83
N TRP A 184 -24.72 8.29 8.65
CA TRP A 184 -24.19 6.97 8.34
C TRP A 184 -22.66 6.89 8.49
N PHE A 185 -21.94 8.00 8.28
CA PHE A 185 -20.48 8.05 8.44
C PHE A 185 -20.05 7.74 9.89
N LEU A 186 -20.88 8.06 10.88
CA LEU A 186 -20.63 7.72 12.28
C LEU A 186 -20.56 6.20 12.49
N LEU A 187 -21.36 5.43 11.76
CA LEU A 187 -21.32 3.97 11.83
C LEU A 187 -20.00 3.43 11.24
N SER A 188 -19.50 4.07 10.20
CA SER A 188 -18.20 3.76 9.61
C SER A 188 -17.05 4.03 10.59
N ILE A 189 -17.08 5.17 11.30
CA ILE A 189 -16.15 5.48 12.40
C ILE A 189 -16.26 4.42 13.51
N PHE A 190 -17.47 4.04 13.89
CA PHE A 190 -17.69 3.01 14.89
C PHE A 190 -17.06 1.67 14.48
N GLY A 191 -17.18 1.28 13.21
CA GLY A 191 -16.51 0.10 12.64
C GLY A 191 -14.99 0.12 12.84
N ALA A 192 -14.34 1.25 12.59
CA ALA A 192 -12.91 1.40 12.87
C ALA A 192 -12.59 1.23 14.37
N LEU A 193 -13.38 1.86 15.24
CA LEU A 193 -13.14 1.82 16.68
C LEU A 193 -13.35 0.42 17.29
N LEU A 194 -14.32 -0.33 16.78
CA LEU A 194 -14.59 -1.71 17.21
C LEU A 194 -13.43 -2.64 16.87
N LEU A 195 -12.87 -2.48 15.65
CA LEU A 195 -11.81 -3.35 15.15
C LEU A 195 -10.40 -2.91 15.54
N ARG A 196 -10.22 -1.71 16.11
CA ARG A 196 -8.90 -1.09 16.38
C ARG A 196 -7.94 -1.96 17.19
N ASN A 197 -8.48 -2.83 18.06
CA ASN A 197 -7.71 -3.70 18.95
C ASN A 197 -7.66 -5.16 18.46
N ILE A 198 -8.32 -5.49 17.35
CA ILE A 198 -8.51 -6.87 16.90
C ILE A 198 -7.63 -7.17 15.69
N ILE A 199 -7.62 -6.26 14.71
CA ILE A 199 -6.95 -6.50 13.41
C ILE A 199 -5.98 -5.38 13.05
N PRO A 200 -4.86 -5.70 12.37
CA PRO A 200 -4.00 -4.69 11.79
C PRO A 200 -4.76 -3.95 10.67
N ALA A 201 -4.50 -2.64 10.54
CA ALA A 201 -5.19 -1.75 9.60
C ALA A 201 -6.72 -1.55 9.84
N ALA A 202 -7.20 -1.74 11.08
CA ALA A 202 -8.60 -1.54 11.47
C ALA A 202 -9.24 -0.22 11.01
N TYR A 203 -8.46 0.87 10.95
CA TYR A 203 -8.92 2.18 10.50
C TYR A 203 -9.30 2.23 9.02
N VAL A 204 -8.88 1.26 8.19
CA VAL A 204 -9.35 1.08 6.81
C VAL A 204 -10.38 -0.04 6.75
N VAL A 205 -10.07 -1.19 7.36
CA VAL A 205 -10.86 -2.42 7.24
C VAL A 205 -12.27 -2.27 7.85
N GLY A 206 -12.39 -1.68 9.04
CA GLY A 206 -13.67 -1.52 9.72
C GLY A 206 -14.65 -0.62 8.97
N PRO A 207 -14.25 0.60 8.60
CA PRO A 207 -15.07 1.51 7.80
C PRO A 207 -15.46 0.91 6.45
N LEU A 208 -14.52 0.23 5.77
CA LEU A 208 -14.79 -0.49 4.52
C LEU A 208 -15.87 -1.55 4.70
N ALA A 209 -15.72 -2.44 5.69
CA ALA A 209 -16.67 -3.51 5.93
C ALA A 209 -18.07 -2.97 6.28
N VAL A 210 -18.16 -2.00 7.18
CA VAL A 210 -19.44 -1.38 7.57
C VAL A 210 -20.11 -0.73 6.35
N THR A 211 -19.35 0.05 5.59
CA THR A 211 -19.89 0.80 4.46
C THR A 211 -20.30 -0.15 3.32
N ALA A 212 -19.50 -1.18 3.05
CA ALA A 212 -19.83 -2.22 2.08
C ALA A 212 -21.11 -2.97 2.46
N VAL A 213 -21.27 -3.37 3.74
CA VAL A 213 -22.49 -4.04 4.21
C VAL A 213 -23.72 -3.14 4.06
N MET A 214 -23.62 -1.85 4.41
CA MET A 214 -24.73 -0.90 4.23
C MET A 214 -25.09 -0.71 2.76
N HIS A 215 -24.09 -0.54 1.89
CA HIS A 215 -24.30 -0.33 0.46
C HIS A 215 -24.90 -1.58 -0.21
N VAL A 216 -24.40 -2.77 0.13
CA VAL A 216 -24.95 -4.07 -0.29
C VAL A 216 -26.35 -4.30 0.28
N ALA A 217 -26.68 -3.80 1.48
CA ALA A 217 -28.03 -3.87 2.03
C ALA A 217 -29.04 -2.97 1.28
N GLY A 218 -28.60 -2.17 0.31
CA GLY A 218 -29.45 -1.26 -0.45
C GLY A 218 -29.70 0.08 0.23
N VAL A 219 -28.89 0.43 1.25
CA VAL A 219 -28.93 1.77 1.84
C VAL A 219 -28.30 2.73 0.83
N ASN A 220 -29.04 3.78 0.43
CA ASN A 220 -28.50 4.84 -0.41
C ASN A 220 -27.49 5.67 0.39
N LEU A 221 -26.21 5.46 0.12
CA LEU A 221 -25.12 6.18 0.78
C LEU A 221 -24.62 7.30 -0.15
N PRO A 222 -24.70 8.58 0.26
CA PRO A 222 -24.18 9.67 -0.55
C PRO A 222 -22.66 9.55 -0.72
N PRO A 223 -22.11 9.94 -1.89
CA PRO A 223 -20.67 9.93 -2.11
C PRO A 223 -19.98 10.92 -1.16
N LEU A 224 -18.73 10.62 -0.81
CA LEU A 224 -17.92 11.52 0.00
C LEU A 224 -17.47 12.73 -0.82
N PRO A 225 -17.48 13.94 -0.24
CA PRO A 225 -17.08 15.13 -0.98
C PRO A 225 -15.57 15.11 -1.27
N VAL A 226 -15.19 15.62 -2.44
CA VAL A 226 -13.80 15.57 -2.96
C VAL A 226 -12.79 16.19 -1.99
N TRP A 227 -13.14 17.29 -1.33
CA TRP A 227 -12.26 17.96 -0.37
C TRP A 227 -11.88 17.05 0.82
N LEU A 228 -12.79 16.17 1.24
CA LEU A 228 -12.56 15.24 2.34
C LEU A 228 -11.57 14.14 1.91
N ILE A 229 -11.67 13.67 0.66
CA ILE A 229 -10.71 12.72 0.07
C ILE A 229 -9.32 13.36 -0.04
N ILE A 230 -9.24 14.63 -0.48
CA ILE A 230 -7.97 15.37 -0.56
C ILE A 230 -7.35 15.52 0.83
N LEU A 231 -8.12 15.90 1.85
CA LEU A 231 -7.63 15.98 3.23
C LEU A 231 -7.15 14.63 3.75
N ALA A 232 -7.83 13.53 3.40
CA ALA A 232 -7.41 12.18 3.73
C ALA A 232 -6.07 11.81 3.05
N GLN A 233 -5.92 12.12 1.75
CA GLN A 233 -4.67 11.92 1.00
C GLN A 233 -3.50 12.67 1.65
N ILE A 234 -3.71 13.94 2.01
CA ILE A 234 -2.70 14.75 2.71
C ILE A 234 -2.38 14.16 4.08
N SER A 235 -3.38 13.79 4.88
CA SER A 235 -3.19 13.28 6.25
C SER A 235 -2.43 11.96 6.30
N VAL A 236 -2.71 11.07 5.35
CA VAL A 236 -2.00 9.78 5.19
C VAL A 236 -0.61 10.00 4.60
N GLY A 237 -0.48 10.86 3.58
CA GLY A 237 0.81 11.20 2.97
C GLY A 237 1.78 11.85 3.95
N ILE A 238 1.30 12.72 4.85
CA ILE A 238 2.10 13.30 5.94
C ILE A 238 2.63 12.20 6.87
N ASN A 239 1.80 11.22 7.25
CA ASN A 239 2.25 10.12 8.13
C ASN A 239 3.28 9.22 7.46
N MET A 240 3.08 8.91 6.19
CA MET A 240 4.04 8.14 5.42
C MET A 240 5.37 8.91 5.31
N GLY A 241 5.32 10.19 4.93
CA GLY A 241 6.48 11.07 4.83
C GLY A 241 7.22 11.27 6.16
N GLU A 242 6.51 11.29 7.28
CA GLU A 242 7.11 11.35 8.63
C GLU A 242 7.94 10.11 8.93
N ARG A 243 7.46 8.91 8.56
CA ARG A 243 8.14 7.63 8.83
C ARG A 243 9.38 7.40 7.95
N ILE A 244 9.48 8.12 6.85
CA ILE A 244 10.62 8.02 5.93
C ILE A 244 11.74 8.96 6.39
N THR A 245 12.93 8.43 6.63
CA THR A 245 14.12 9.25 6.94
C THR A 245 15.25 8.92 5.97
N LEU A 246 15.85 9.96 5.36
CA LEU A 246 16.98 9.75 4.44
C LEU A 246 18.22 9.20 5.16
N GLU A 247 18.34 9.40 6.47
CA GLU A 247 19.40 8.81 7.30
C GLU A 247 19.28 7.29 7.33
N ASP A 248 18.06 6.74 7.47
CA ASP A 248 17.80 5.31 7.39
C ASP A 248 18.20 4.75 6.02
N ILE A 249 17.87 5.47 4.93
CA ILE A 249 18.25 5.07 3.56
C ILE A 249 19.76 5.11 3.35
N LYS A 250 20.46 6.11 3.93
CA LYS A 250 21.93 6.22 3.90
C LYS A 250 22.62 5.14 4.72
N LEU A 251 22.05 4.75 5.85
CA LEU A 251 22.54 3.66 6.70
C LEU A 251 22.50 2.30 5.99
N GLY A 252 21.52 2.09 5.09
CA GLY A 252 21.51 0.92 4.19
C GLY A 252 22.68 0.87 3.20
N GLY A 253 23.43 1.97 3.06
CA GLY A 253 24.68 2.05 2.31
C GLY A 253 24.56 1.58 0.86
N LYS A 254 25.59 0.87 0.38
CA LYS A 254 25.61 0.28 -0.98
C LYS A 254 24.49 -0.75 -1.20
N PHE A 255 23.96 -1.36 -0.14
CA PHE A 255 22.92 -2.38 -0.25
C PHE A 255 21.54 -1.79 -0.55
N SER A 256 21.28 -0.53 -0.19
CA SER A 256 20.05 0.19 -0.56
C SER A 256 19.75 0.12 -2.05
N TRP A 257 20.78 0.21 -2.90
CA TRP A 257 20.63 0.06 -4.35
C TRP A 257 20.18 -1.34 -4.77
N VAL A 258 20.69 -2.39 -4.12
CA VAL A 258 20.33 -3.78 -4.44
C VAL A 258 18.86 -4.05 -4.08
N TYR A 259 18.38 -3.55 -2.93
CA TYR A 259 16.97 -3.70 -2.55
C TYR A 259 16.03 -2.80 -3.35
N PHE A 260 16.52 -1.65 -3.84
CA PHE A 260 15.81 -0.85 -4.83
C PHE A 260 15.61 -1.64 -6.14
N LEU A 261 16.67 -2.27 -6.67
CA LEU A 261 16.56 -3.15 -7.85
C LEU A 261 15.62 -4.34 -7.59
N LEU A 262 15.67 -4.93 -6.39
CA LEU A 262 14.76 -6.01 -6.03
C LEU A 262 13.30 -5.55 -5.99
N ALA A 263 13.03 -4.31 -5.55
CA ALA A 263 11.71 -3.71 -5.62
C ALA A 263 11.26 -3.48 -7.09
N LEU A 264 12.16 -3.07 -7.98
CA LEU A 264 11.87 -2.98 -9.42
C LEU A 264 11.53 -4.35 -10.03
N VAL A 265 12.30 -5.39 -9.68
CA VAL A 265 12.01 -6.77 -10.12
C VAL A 265 10.64 -7.22 -9.60
N LEU A 266 10.31 -6.92 -8.35
CA LEU A 266 8.99 -7.21 -7.78
C LEU A 266 7.86 -6.50 -8.54
N ILE A 267 8.03 -5.22 -8.89
CA ILE A 267 7.04 -4.46 -9.67
C ILE A 267 6.90 -5.07 -11.06
N ALA A 268 8.01 -5.34 -11.75
CA ALA A 268 8.01 -5.94 -13.09
C ALA A 268 7.33 -7.31 -13.11
N LEU A 269 7.64 -8.17 -12.14
CA LEU A 269 6.96 -9.46 -11.97
C LEU A 269 5.47 -9.26 -11.72
N SER A 270 5.09 -8.34 -10.82
CA SER A 270 3.68 -8.10 -10.52
C SER A 270 2.91 -7.59 -11.73
N PHE A 271 3.54 -6.77 -12.59
CA PHE A 271 2.93 -6.36 -13.85
C PHE A 271 2.86 -7.51 -14.86
N GLY A 272 3.88 -8.37 -14.93
CA GLY A 272 3.81 -9.59 -15.74
C GLY A 272 2.68 -10.53 -15.32
N PHE A 273 2.53 -10.79 -14.02
CA PHE A 273 1.39 -11.54 -13.47
C PHE A 273 0.06 -10.81 -13.67
N GLY A 274 0.05 -9.48 -13.58
CA GLY A 274 -1.12 -8.65 -13.86
C GLY A 274 -1.58 -8.73 -15.31
N TYR A 275 -0.65 -8.77 -16.26
CA TYR A 275 -0.95 -8.98 -17.68
C TYR A 275 -1.56 -10.38 -17.91
N VAL A 276 -0.93 -11.43 -17.37
CA VAL A 276 -1.48 -12.80 -17.45
C VAL A 276 -2.87 -12.87 -16.79
N PHE A 277 -3.07 -12.18 -15.67
CA PHE A 277 -4.35 -12.14 -14.99
C PHE A 277 -5.42 -11.42 -15.82
N ALA A 278 -5.07 -10.36 -16.55
CA ALA A 278 -6.00 -9.68 -17.47
C ALA A 278 -6.49 -10.64 -18.57
N GLU A 279 -5.56 -11.37 -19.20
CA GLU A 279 -5.87 -12.36 -20.25
C GLU A 279 -6.70 -13.55 -19.71
N LEU A 280 -6.55 -13.90 -18.43
CA LEU A 280 -7.32 -14.99 -17.80
C LEU A 280 -8.71 -14.57 -17.30
N THR A 281 -8.96 -13.27 -17.10
CA THR A 281 -10.17 -12.77 -16.41
C THR A 281 -10.98 -11.75 -17.22
N ASP A 282 -10.55 -11.43 -18.44
CA ASP A 282 -11.14 -10.41 -19.33
C ASP A 282 -11.27 -9.02 -18.67
N LEU A 283 -10.54 -8.79 -17.58
CA LEU A 283 -10.52 -7.50 -16.89
C LEU A 283 -9.71 -6.48 -17.68
N PRO A 284 -10.09 -5.18 -17.64
CA PRO A 284 -9.27 -4.12 -18.20
C PRO A 284 -7.84 -4.20 -17.65
N LEU A 285 -6.85 -4.03 -18.53
CA LEU A 285 -5.44 -4.19 -18.19
C LEU A 285 -5.03 -3.32 -16.99
N SER A 286 -5.54 -2.08 -16.91
CA SER A 286 -5.29 -1.18 -15.77
C SER A 286 -5.82 -1.75 -14.45
N THR A 287 -7.04 -2.30 -14.42
CA THR A 287 -7.65 -2.95 -13.26
C THR A 287 -6.85 -4.18 -12.83
N ALA A 288 -6.45 -5.04 -13.77
CA ALA A 288 -5.70 -6.26 -13.49
C ALA A 288 -4.28 -5.96 -12.96
N LEU A 289 -3.56 -5.05 -13.62
CA LEU A 289 -2.22 -4.62 -13.20
C LEU A 289 -2.25 -3.99 -11.81
N LEU A 290 -3.18 -3.07 -11.54
CA LEU A 290 -3.28 -2.41 -10.24
C LEU A 290 -3.79 -3.34 -9.14
N SER A 291 -4.56 -4.38 -9.47
CA SER A 291 -4.97 -5.40 -8.49
C SER A 291 -3.76 -6.20 -8.01
N LEU A 292 -2.86 -6.60 -8.91
CA LEU A 292 -1.67 -7.40 -8.58
C LEU A 292 -0.44 -6.58 -8.20
N ALA A 293 -0.38 -5.30 -8.54
CA ALA A 293 0.73 -4.41 -8.21
C ALA A 293 0.97 -4.37 -6.69
N PRO A 294 2.21 -4.53 -6.21
CA PRO A 294 2.51 -4.72 -4.80
C PRO A 294 2.57 -3.36 -4.13
N GLY A 295 1.52 -2.93 -3.41
CA GLY A 295 1.42 -1.57 -2.90
C GLY A 295 0.29 -1.37 -1.90
N GLY A 296 0.11 -0.12 -1.46
CA GLY A 296 -0.94 0.22 -0.50
C GLY A 296 -2.32 0.21 -1.14
N LEU A 297 -3.32 -0.31 -0.43
CA LEU A 297 -4.72 -0.35 -0.87
C LEU A 297 -5.19 1.03 -1.35
N VAL A 298 -4.91 2.07 -0.55
CA VAL A 298 -5.32 3.45 -0.85
C VAL A 298 -4.80 3.92 -2.21
N GLU A 299 -3.52 3.72 -2.46
CA GLU A 299 -2.83 4.25 -3.62
C GLU A 299 -3.24 3.52 -4.89
N MET A 300 -3.35 2.19 -4.83
CA MET A 300 -3.74 1.39 -5.99
C MET A 300 -5.17 1.70 -6.43
N VAL A 301 -6.09 1.89 -5.47
CA VAL A 301 -7.50 2.20 -5.77
C VAL A 301 -7.66 3.62 -6.31
N LEU A 302 -6.97 4.60 -5.74
CA LEU A 302 -6.97 5.97 -6.27
C LEU A 302 -6.34 6.02 -7.66
N THR A 303 -5.25 5.26 -7.91
CA THR A 303 -4.65 5.17 -9.23
C THR A 303 -5.64 4.58 -10.23
N ALA A 304 -6.33 3.49 -9.86
CA ALA A 304 -7.30 2.83 -10.73
C ALA A 304 -8.37 3.79 -11.22
N GLN A 305 -8.90 4.59 -10.30
CA GLN A 305 -9.87 5.62 -10.64
C GLN A 305 -9.32 6.67 -11.63
N THR A 306 -8.06 7.07 -11.49
CA THR A 306 -7.45 8.07 -12.39
C THR A 306 -7.16 7.53 -13.80
N VAL A 307 -6.97 6.22 -13.95
CA VAL A 307 -6.70 5.57 -15.26
C VAL A 307 -7.90 4.87 -15.87
N GLY A 308 -9.11 5.13 -15.36
CA GLY A 308 -10.35 4.50 -15.85
C GLY A 308 -10.47 3.00 -15.55
N GLY A 309 -9.68 2.47 -14.60
CA GLY A 309 -9.85 1.12 -14.06
C GLY A 309 -10.99 1.06 -13.04
N ASP A 310 -11.41 -0.15 -12.67
CA ASP A 310 -12.50 -0.38 -11.72
C ASP A 310 -11.98 -0.31 -10.25
N PRO A 311 -12.30 0.75 -9.49
CA PRO A 311 -11.83 0.91 -8.10
C PRO A 311 -12.42 -0.14 -7.15
N ALA A 312 -13.59 -0.68 -7.48
CA ALA A 312 -14.29 -1.66 -6.66
C ALA A 312 -13.62 -3.04 -6.75
N ILE A 313 -13.26 -3.48 -7.96
CA ILE A 313 -12.51 -4.72 -8.17
C ILE A 313 -11.12 -4.58 -7.54
N VAL A 314 -10.41 -3.48 -7.82
CA VAL A 314 -9.07 -3.23 -7.25
C VAL A 314 -9.13 -3.21 -5.73
N SER A 315 -10.06 -2.47 -5.12
CA SER A 315 -10.15 -2.40 -3.66
C SER A 315 -10.45 -3.75 -3.02
N SER A 316 -11.32 -4.56 -3.63
CA SER A 316 -11.68 -5.89 -3.14
C SER A 316 -10.53 -6.87 -3.20
N LEU A 317 -9.86 -6.99 -4.34
CA LEU A 317 -8.72 -7.90 -4.49
C LEU A 317 -7.54 -7.42 -3.62
N GLN A 318 -7.27 -6.12 -3.59
CA GLN A 318 -6.26 -5.53 -2.71
C GLN A 318 -6.55 -5.76 -1.23
N PHE A 319 -7.82 -5.73 -0.82
CA PHE A 319 -8.23 -6.02 0.53
C PHE A 319 -8.00 -7.49 0.90
N VAL A 320 -8.38 -8.43 0.03
CA VAL A 320 -8.11 -9.86 0.24
C VAL A 320 -6.61 -10.11 0.38
N ARG A 321 -5.80 -9.50 -0.49
CA ARG A 321 -4.33 -9.57 -0.41
C ARG A 321 -3.80 -8.95 0.87
N LEU A 322 -4.31 -7.79 1.29
CA LEU A 322 -3.88 -7.11 2.51
C LEU A 322 -4.04 -8.03 3.72
N LEU A 323 -5.19 -8.70 3.86
CA LEU A 323 -5.44 -9.66 4.93
C LEU A 323 -4.48 -10.85 4.87
N LEU A 324 -4.31 -11.45 3.69
CA LEU A 324 -3.36 -12.56 3.48
C LEU A 324 -1.94 -12.16 3.88
N VAL A 325 -1.48 -11.01 3.39
CA VAL A 325 -0.08 -10.61 3.55
C VAL A 325 0.21 -10.14 4.98
N ILE A 326 -0.73 -9.52 5.67
CA ILE A 326 -0.54 -9.08 7.06
C ILE A 326 -0.64 -10.27 8.03
N ILE A 327 -1.62 -11.14 7.86
CA ILE A 327 -1.92 -12.19 8.85
C ILE A 327 -1.12 -13.47 8.56
N VAL A 328 -1.06 -13.90 7.30
CA VAL A 328 -0.51 -15.22 6.95
C VAL A 328 1.00 -15.15 6.76
N VAL A 329 1.50 -14.17 6.01
CA VAL A 329 2.91 -14.18 5.55
C VAL A 329 3.93 -14.11 6.69
N PRO A 330 3.88 -13.17 7.66
CA PRO A 330 4.88 -13.10 8.73
C PRO A 330 4.87 -14.37 9.59
N ASN A 331 3.68 -14.93 9.85
CA ASN A 331 3.50 -16.14 10.63
C ASN A 331 4.06 -17.37 9.91
N VAL A 332 3.80 -17.50 8.60
CA VAL A 332 4.37 -18.58 7.77
C VAL A 332 5.89 -18.46 7.70
N LEU A 333 6.43 -17.26 7.44
CA LEU A 333 7.88 -17.04 7.41
C LEU A 333 8.54 -17.40 8.75
N LYS A 334 7.94 -16.99 9.87
CA LYS A 334 8.41 -17.34 11.21
C LYS A 334 8.41 -18.84 11.46
N TRP A 335 7.36 -19.53 11.04
CA TRP A 335 7.28 -20.99 11.14
C TRP A 335 8.35 -21.68 10.28
N VAL A 336 8.52 -21.26 9.02
CA VAL A 336 9.52 -21.82 8.09
C VAL A 336 10.93 -21.66 8.65
N PHE A 337 11.31 -20.46 9.10
CA PHE A 337 12.67 -20.22 9.61
C PHE A 337 12.96 -20.94 10.93
N ARG A 338 11.95 -21.17 11.78
CA ARG A 338 12.11 -21.97 13.01
C ARG A 338 12.24 -23.46 12.71
N LYS A 339 11.48 -23.97 11.74
CA LYS A 339 11.45 -25.40 11.40
C LYS A 339 12.67 -25.82 10.58
N PHE A 340 13.21 -24.94 9.75
CA PHE A 340 14.35 -25.22 8.87
C PHE A 340 15.56 -24.32 9.18
N PRO A 341 16.21 -24.51 10.34
CA PRO A 341 17.31 -23.65 10.78
C PRO A 341 18.53 -23.69 9.86
N TYR A 342 18.77 -24.77 9.09
CA TYR A 342 19.84 -24.81 8.08
C TYR A 342 19.67 -23.75 6.97
N ILE A 343 18.45 -23.26 6.74
CA ILE A 343 18.21 -22.15 5.81
C ILE A 343 18.77 -20.84 6.40
N THR A 344 18.82 -20.70 7.73
CA THR A 344 19.35 -19.50 8.40
C THR A 344 20.88 -19.45 8.42
N GLU A 345 21.56 -20.58 8.24
CA GLU A 345 23.02 -20.61 8.21
C GLU A 345 23.56 -19.91 6.96
N THR A 346 24.35 -18.86 7.19
CA THR A 346 25.11 -18.16 6.16
C THR A 346 26.58 -18.55 6.29
N PRO A 347 27.24 -18.99 5.19
CA PRO A 347 28.58 -19.58 5.25
C PRO A 347 29.70 -18.64 5.71
N TRP A 348 29.45 -17.33 5.83
CA TRP A 348 30.42 -16.37 6.36
C TRP A 348 30.34 -16.16 7.88
N LYS A 349 29.19 -16.41 8.51
CA LYS A 349 29.02 -16.24 9.97
C LYS A 349 29.86 -17.25 10.78
N ASN A 350 30.18 -18.40 10.17
CA ASN A 350 31.10 -19.40 10.72
C ASN A 350 32.59 -19.12 10.43
N ARG A 351 32.93 -18.14 9.58
CA ARG A 351 34.35 -17.77 9.34
C ARG A 351 34.89 -16.78 10.36
N SER A 352 34.06 -15.91 10.94
CA SER A 352 34.50 -14.95 11.96
C SER A 352 34.73 -15.57 13.35
N VAL A 353 34.35 -16.84 13.55
CA VAL A 353 34.58 -17.58 14.81
C VAL A 353 35.77 -18.53 14.69
N ARG A 354 36.39 -18.63 13.50
CA ARG A 354 37.49 -19.55 13.19
C ARG A 354 38.84 -18.87 12.92
N ASN A 355 38.94 -17.55 13.11
CA ASN A 355 40.20 -16.82 13.01
C ASN A 355 40.53 -16.13 14.33
#